data_AF-A0A9W4PN14-F1
#
_entry.id   AF-A0A9W4PN14-F1
#
_cell.length_a   1.000
_cell.length_b   1.000
_cell.length_c   1.000
_cell.angle_alpha   90.00
_cell.angle_beta   90.00
_cell.angle_gamma   90.00
#
_symmetry.space_group_name_H-M   'P 1'
#
loop_
_entity.id
_entity.type
_entity.pdbx_description
1 polymer ?
#
loop_
_entity_poly.entity_id
_entity_poly.type
_entity_poly.pdbx_seq_one_letter_code
_entity_poly.pdbx_strand_id
1 'polypeptide(L)'
;MFAKRDRVISWTRLARDGWHYYGLRADQSAPSFYTATMPIFVPVRPRLSYNSIRHKVEQYGEDTMKALGWILLCSIMTISVAAAQTPDMKGEWVGKTNTIIAGVGGPHWPDSKGTWDKPLLAQRDITLRIVGQSDRRFWGESIIAGDAASGGAVTSEPFIGTVSKDGDTVMMADTDGYFVGDLSGTTLSYCYIQAGARQASDKPAVVTCNDVTKR
;
A
#
# COMPACT_ATOMS: atom_id res chain seq x y z
N MET A 1 -69.92 -40.03 21.39
CA MET A 1 -70.53 -39.57 20.12
C MET A 1 -70.79 -38.06 20.26
N PHE A 2 -69.78 -37.23 20.03
CA PHE A 2 -69.89 -35.78 20.31
C PHE A 2 -70.48 -35.06 19.10
N ALA A 3 -71.67 -34.50 19.33
CA ALA A 3 -72.44 -33.68 18.41
C ALA A 3 -71.79 -32.29 18.22
N LYS A 4 -71.78 -31.82 16.98
CA LYS A 4 -71.38 -30.45 16.59
C LYS A 4 -72.34 -29.43 17.25
N ARG A 5 -71.78 -28.42 17.91
CA ARG A 5 -72.47 -27.15 18.21
C ARG A 5 -72.08 -26.13 17.15
N ASP A 6 -73.09 -25.57 16.50
CA ASP A 6 -72.97 -24.51 15.51
C ASP A 6 -72.52 -23.21 16.18
N ARG A 7 -71.49 -22.56 15.62
CA ARG A 7 -71.14 -21.17 15.98
C ARG A 7 -71.87 -20.23 15.04
N VAL A 8 -72.71 -19.38 15.64
CA VAL A 8 -73.31 -18.23 14.98
C VAL A 8 -72.21 -17.16 14.81
N ILE A 9 -71.91 -16.80 13.57
CA ILE A 9 -71.05 -15.66 13.23
C ILE A 9 -71.97 -14.49 12.94
N SER A 10 -71.88 -13.42 13.74
CA SER A 10 -72.50 -12.14 13.40
C SER A 10 -71.46 -11.21 12.79
N TRP A 11 -71.86 -10.50 11.73
CA TRP A 11 -71.02 -9.53 11.04
C TRP A 11 -71.55 -8.13 11.33
N THR A 12 -70.69 -7.20 11.74
CA THR A 12 -71.04 -5.79 11.85
C THR A 12 -70.32 -5.01 10.75
N ARG A 13 -71.07 -4.25 9.95
CA ARG A 13 -70.55 -3.44 8.86
C ARG A 13 -70.09 -2.09 9.41
N LEU A 14 -68.80 -1.79 9.30
CA LEU A 14 -68.27 -0.44 9.51
C LEU A 14 -67.72 0.07 8.18
N ALA A 15 -68.21 1.22 7.73
CA ALA A 15 -67.79 1.88 6.51
C ALA A 15 -67.14 3.22 6.84
N ARG A 16 -65.89 3.40 6.41
CA ARG A 16 -65.28 4.70 6.15
C ARG A 16 -64.39 4.58 4.92
N ASP A 17 -64.50 5.57 4.04
CA ASP A 17 -63.60 5.82 2.91
C ASP A 17 -63.45 4.67 1.89
N GLY A 18 -64.57 4.06 1.49
CA GLY A 18 -64.62 3.19 0.30
C GLY A 18 -63.95 1.82 0.44
N TRP A 19 -63.49 1.44 1.63
CA TRP A 19 -62.92 0.11 1.90
C TRP A 19 -63.86 -0.73 2.76
N HIS A 20 -64.05 -1.99 2.38
CA HIS A 20 -64.80 -2.97 3.17
C HIS A 20 -63.85 -3.75 4.07
N TYR A 21 -64.09 -3.70 5.38
CA TYR A 21 -63.33 -4.47 6.37
C TYR A 21 -64.21 -5.54 7.01
N TYR A 22 -63.65 -6.74 7.15
CA TYR A 22 -64.27 -7.85 7.87
C TYR A 22 -63.31 -8.27 8.98
N GLY A 23 -63.69 -8.05 10.24
CA GLY A 23 -62.90 -8.43 11.41
C GLY A 23 -63.63 -9.46 12.26
N LEU A 24 -62.95 -10.57 12.59
CA LEU A 24 -63.41 -11.52 13.61
C LEU A 24 -62.90 -11.06 14.97
N ARG A 25 -63.80 -10.88 15.95
CA ARG A 25 -63.39 -10.73 17.36
C ARG A 25 -63.19 -12.11 17.97
N ALA A 26 -61.98 -12.37 18.44
CA ALA A 26 -61.70 -13.48 19.36
C ALA A 26 -61.75 -12.96 20.80
N ASP A 27 -62.39 -13.73 21.68
CA ASP A 27 -62.45 -13.54 23.13
C ASP A 27 -61.05 -13.75 23.76
N GLN A 28 -60.69 -12.90 24.72
CA GLN A 28 -59.37 -12.80 25.33
C GLN A 28 -59.28 -13.68 26.57
N SER A 29 -58.49 -14.76 26.51
CA SER A 29 -57.79 -15.29 27.69
C SER A 29 -56.51 -16.05 27.28
N ALA A 30 -55.41 -15.74 27.97
CA ALA A 30 -54.09 -16.42 28.00
C ALA A 30 -52.95 -15.91 27.06
N PRO A 31 -51.67 -16.06 27.47
CA PRO A 31 -50.60 -15.11 27.16
C PRO A 31 -49.69 -15.48 25.97
N SER A 32 -49.29 -14.42 25.26
CA SER A 32 -47.97 -14.13 24.70
C SER A 32 -47.16 -15.23 24.00
N PHE A 33 -47.48 -15.48 22.73
CA PHE A 33 -46.48 -15.80 21.71
C PHE A 33 -46.73 -14.93 20.48
N TYR A 34 -45.82 -14.01 20.19
CA TYR A 34 -45.87 -13.20 18.97
C TYR A 34 -45.51 -14.08 17.77
N THR A 35 -46.53 -14.57 17.05
CA THR A 35 -46.38 -15.07 15.68
C THR A 35 -46.93 -14.02 14.73
N ALA A 36 -46.05 -13.40 13.95
CA ALA A 36 -46.44 -12.46 12.89
C ALA A 36 -47.01 -13.25 11.71
N THR A 37 -48.34 -13.26 11.56
CA THR A 37 -49.02 -13.71 10.35
C THR A 37 -48.94 -12.59 9.30
N MET A 38 -48.19 -12.82 8.22
CA MET A 38 -48.19 -11.92 7.07
C MET A 38 -49.52 -12.06 6.30
N PRO A 39 -50.19 -10.96 5.93
CA PRO A 39 -51.35 -11.01 5.06
C PRO A 39 -50.92 -11.38 3.63
N ILE A 40 -51.58 -12.39 3.05
CA ILE A 40 -51.47 -12.70 1.63
C ILE A 40 -52.26 -11.63 0.85
N PHE A 41 -51.53 -10.76 0.16
CA PHE A 41 -52.10 -9.83 -0.80
C PHE A 41 -52.40 -10.56 -2.11
N VAL A 42 -53.68 -10.63 -2.49
CA VAL A 42 -54.08 -11.00 -3.85
C VAL A 42 -54.37 -9.71 -4.62
N PRO A 43 -53.55 -9.31 -5.60
CA PRO A 43 -53.79 -8.08 -6.35
C PRO A 43 -54.97 -8.29 -7.30
N VAL A 44 -56.04 -7.50 -7.10
CA VAL A 44 -57.10 -7.34 -8.10
C VAL A 44 -56.54 -6.43 -9.19
N ARG A 45 -56.39 -6.95 -10.42
CA ARG A 45 -55.89 -6.16 -11.56
C ARG A 45 -56.94 -5.10 -11.95
N PRO A 46 -56.60 -3.80 -11.98
CA PRO A 46 -57.48 -2.82 -12.60
C PRO A 46 -57.53 -3.04 -14.11
N ARG A 47 -58.73 -2.96 -14.67
CA ARG A 47 -58.96 -3.02 -16.12
C ARG A 47 -58.51 -1.70 -16.73
N LEU A 48 -57.25 -1.61 -17.15
CA LEU A 48 -56.72 -0.44 -17.83
C LEU A 48 -57.28 -0.36 -19.26
N SER A 49 -57.83 0.79 -19.60
CA SER A 49 -58.25 1.15 -20.95
C SER A 49 -57.03 1.23 -21.88
N TYR A 50 -57.16 0.66 -23.08
CA TYR A 50 -56.11 0.52 -24.10
C TYR A 50 -55.39 1.84 -24.45
N ASN A 51 -56.09 2.99 -24.35
CA ASN A 51 -55.51 4.30 -24.68
C ASN A 51 -54.54 4.85 -23.61
N SER A 52 -54.56 4.33 -22.37
CA SER A 52 -53.62 4.74 -21.31
C SER A 52 -52.25 4.05 -21.42
N ILE A 53 -52.18 2.93 -22.13
CA ILE A 53 -50.95 2.13 -22.25
C ILE A 53 -49.97 2.76 -23.26
N ARG A 54 -50.46 3.38 -24.35
CA ARG A 54 -49.59 3.98 -25.38
C ARG A 54 -48.73 5.13 -24.86
N HIS A 55 -49.32 6.08 -24.14
CA HIS A 55 -48.57 7.24 -23.62
C HIS A 55 -47.56 6.86 -22.52
N LYS A 56 -47.82 5.79 -21.76
CA LYS A 56 -46.90 5.34 -20.70
C LYS A 56 -45.68 4.61 -21.25
N VAL A 57 -45.78 3.91 -22.37
CA VAL A 57 -44.67 3.17 -22.97
C VAL A 57 -43.64 4.10 -23.62
N GLU A 58 -44.07 5.19 -24.27
CA GLU A 58 -43.15 6.18 -24.85
C GLU A 58 -42.43 7.00 -23.78
N GLN A 59 -43.12 7.38 -22.70
CA GLN A 59 -42.53 8.20 -21.64
C GLN A 59 -41.53 7.42 -20.76
N TYR A 60 -41.74 6.11 -20.53
CA TYR A 60 -40.81 5.28 -19.75
C TYR A 60 -39.50 4.96 -20.50
N GLY A 61 -39.46 5.03 -21.84
CA GLY A 61 -38.27 4.72 -22.63
C GLY A 61 -37.20 5.83 -22.61
N GLU A 62 -37.62 7.09 -22.66
CA GLU A 62 -36.69 8.23 -22.60
C GLU A 62 -36.08 8.43 -21.20
N ASP A 63 -36.88 8.29 -20.15
CA ASP A 63 -36.42 8.55 -18.78
C ASP A 63 -35.50 7.44 -18.25
N THR A 64 -35.75 6.18 -18.64
CA THR A 64 -34.87 5.06 -18.27
C THR A 64 -33.57 5.03 -19.07
N MET A 65 -33.57 5.43 -20.35
CA MET A 65 -32.32 5.55 -21.12
C MET A 65 -31.47 6.76 -20.69
N LYS A 66 -32.09 7.87 -20.27
CA LYS A 66 -31.36 9.00 -19.64
C LYS A 66 -30.77 8.58 -18.29
N ALA A 67 -31.53 7.91 -17.43
CA ALA A 67 -31.05 7.45 -16.12
C ALA A 67 -29.91 6.42 -16.22
N LEU A 68 -29.95 5.50 -17.19
CA LEU A 68 -28.86 4.55 -17.45
C LEU A 68 -27.62 5.23 -18.03
N GLY A 69 -27.79 6.26 -18.87
CA GLY A 69 -26.68 7.09 -19.36
C GLY A 69 -25.94 7.85 -18.25
N TRP A 70 -26.67 8.33 -17.23
CA TRP A 70 -26.07 8.98 -16.06
C TRP A 70 -25.34 8.01 -15.12
N ILE A 71 -25.80 6.76 -15.00
CA ILE A 71 -25.13 5.75 -14.17
C ILE A 71 -23.84 5.26 -14.85
N LEU A 72 -23.82 5.13 -16.18
CA LEU A 72 -22.63 4.69 -16.91
C LEU A 72 -21.52 5.75 -16.94
N LEU A 73 -21.85 7.04 -16.85
CA LEU A 73 -20.88 8.14 -16.85
C LEU A 73 -20.15 8.33 -15.50
N CYS A 74 -20.69 7.79 -14.39
CA CYS A 74 -20.11 7.93 -13.06
C CYS A 74 -19.19 6.76 -12.65
N SER A 75 -19.07 5.69 -13.44
CA SER A 75 -18.25 4.52 -13.11
C SER A 75 -16.80 4.59 -13.58
N ILE A 76 -16.37 5.69 -14.19
CA ILE A 76 -14.95 5.95 -14.49
C ILE A 76 -14.28 6.58 -13.27
N MET A 77 -14.40 5.94 -12.10
CA MET A 77 -13.48 6.24 -11.00
C MET A 77 -12.14 5.60 -11.35
N THR A 78 -11.31 6.43 -11.95
CA THR A 78 -9.87 6.27 -12.13
C THR A 78 -9.25 5.45 -11.00
N ILE A 79 -8.83 4.23 -11.31
CA ILE A 79 -7.82 3.54 -10.50
C ILE A 79 -6.53 4.31 -10.75
N SER A 80 -6.34 5.40 -9.99
CA SER A 80 -5.04 6.03 -9.88
C SER A 80 -4.16 5.02 -9.17
N VAL A 81 -3.46 4.19 -9.95
CA VAL A 81 -2.28 3.49 -9.44
C VAL A 81 -1.37 4.61 -8.97
N ALA A 82 -1.32 4.84 -7.66
CA ALA A 82 -0.34 5.72 -7.08
C ALA A 82 1.01 5.16 -7.52
N ALA A 83 1.64 5.80 -8.52
CA ALA A 83 3.02 5.50 -8.84
C ALA A 83 3.78 5.65 -7.53
N ALA A 84 4.48 4.57 -7.11
CA ALA A 84 5.29 4.62 -5.90
C ALA A 84 6.16 5.88 -6.02
N GLN A 85 5.94 6.83 -5.12
CA GLN A 85 6.71 8.06 -5.13
C GLN A 85 8.17 7.65 -4.94
N THR A 86 9.04 8.09 -5.86
CA THR A 86 10.45 7.77 -5.76
C THR A 86 10.97 8.33 -4.43
N PRO A 87 11.62 7.52 -3.57
CA PRO A 87 12.13 8.01 -2.31
C PRO A 87 13.07 9.20 -2.50
N ASP A 88 12.95 10.21 -1.66
CA ASP A 88 13.91 11.32 -1.62
C ASP A 88 15.19 10.85 -0.94
N MET A 89 16.24 10.69 -1.74
CA MET A 89 17.55 10.21 -1.31
C MET A 89 18.47 11.35 -0.88
N LYS A 90 18.20 12.60 -1.26
CA LYS A 90 19.08 13.75 -0.95
C LYS A 90 19.24 13.96 0.56
N GLY A 91 20.42 14.39 0.98
CA GLY A 91 20.75 14.67 2.38
C GLY A 91 21.95 13.88 2.87
N GLU A 92 22.20 13.97 4.18
CA GLU A 92 23.27 13.20 4.83
C GLU A 92 22.69 11.94 5.48
N TRP A 93 23.28 10.80 5.13
CA TRP A 93 22.98 9.51 5.72
C TRP A 93 24.17 9.08 6.55
N VAL A 94 23.99 8.96 7.85
CA VAL A 94 25.10 8.74 8.78
C VAL A 94 25.04 7.37 9.43
N GLY A 95 26.19 6.78 9.71
CA GLY A 95 26.28 5.52 10.42
C GLY A 95 27.71 5.20 10.78
N LYS A 96 27.97 3.91 10.98
CA LYS A 96 29.32 3.38 11.20
C LYS A 96 29.61 2.28 10.20
N THR A 97 30.86 2.21 9.75
CA THR A 97 31.33 1.07 8.96
C THR A 97 31.57 -0.14 9.84
N ASN A 98 31.45 -1.35 9.29
CA ASN A 98 31.93 -2.60 9.87
C ASN A 98 32.74 -3.33 8.80
N THR A 99 33.97 -2.84 8.59
CA THR A 99 34.76 -3.15 7.41
C THR A 99 35.78 -4.26 7.68
N ILE A 100 35.89 -5.18 6.74
CA ILE A 100 37.01 -6.12 6.61
C ILE A 100 37.84 -5.78 5.38
N ILE A 101 39.16 -5.70 5.54
CA ILE A 101 40.08 -5.25 4.49
C ILE A 101 41.24 -6.22 4.35
N ALA A 102 41.49 -6.69 3.13
CA ALA A 102 42.72 -7.37 2.74
C ALA A 102 43.49 -6.49 1.75
N GLY A 103 44.78 -6.27 2.00
CA GLY A 103 45.62 -5.34 1.23
C GLY A 103 45.36 -3.87 1.55
N VAL A 104 45.78 -3.00 0.62
CA VAL A 104 45.50 -1.55 0.66
C VAL A 104 44.07 -1.32 0.14
N GLY A 105 43.13 -1.00 1.03
CA GLY A 105 41.69 -0.95 0.74
C GLY A 105 41.24 0.34 0.06
N GLY A 106 41.93 0.73 -1.02
CA GLY A 106 41.56 1.88 -1.85
C GLY A 106 41.74 3.25 -1.17
N PRO A 107 41.17 4.31 -1.76
CA PRO A 107 41.26 5.68 -1.23
C PRO A 107 40.62 5.83 0.16
N HIS A 108 39.64 5.00 0.51
CA HIS A 108 39.04 4.97 1.84
C HIS A 108 39.90 4.32 2.95
N TRP A 109 40.79 3.39 2.60
CA TRP A 109 41.65 2.67 3.55
C TRP A 109 43.12 2.60 3.11
N PRO A 110 43.77 3.76 2.85
CA PRO A 110 45.14 3.81 2.33
C PRO A 110 46.18 3.36 3.37
N ASP A 111 45.82 3.38 4.65
CA ASP A 111 46.63 3.00 5.80
C ASP A 111 46.47 1.51 6.18
N SER A 112 45.60 0.77 5.50
CA SER A 112 45.36 -0.65 5.80
C SER A 112 46.63 -1.48 5.65
N LYS A 113 46.86 -2.34 6.64
CA LYS A 113 47.90 -3.37 6.64
C LYS A 113 47.30 -4.77 6.72
N GLY A 114 46.02 -4.90 6.39
CA GLY A 114 45.32 -6.18 6.34
C GLY A 114 45.92 -7.10 5.28
N THR A 115 45.83 -8.40 5.51
CA THR A 115 46.26 -9.45 4.57
C THR A 115 45.14 -10.46 4.40
N TRP A 116 45.23 -11.36 3.42
CA TRP A 116 44.23 -12.42 3.25
C TRP A 116 44.18 -13.41 4.42
N ASP A 117 45.31 -13.68 5.07
CA ASP A 117 45.38 -14.56 6.25
C ASP A 117 44.98 -13.82 7.55
N LYS A 118 45.22 -12.51 7.59
CA LYS A 118 44.91 -11.65 8.74
C LYS A 118 44.36 -10.31 8.23
N PRO A 119 43.07 -10.23 7.89
CA PRO A 119 42.48 -9.00 7.39
C PRO A 119 42.38 -7.97 8.51
N LEU A 120 42.39 -6.70 8.14
CA LEU A 120 42.10 -5.61 9.07
C LEU A 120 40.59 -5.58 9.31
N LEU A 121 40.20 -5.60 10.57
CA LEU A 121 38.83 -5.31 11.00
C LEU A 121 38.79 -3.88 11.50
N ALA A 122 37.98 -3.03 10.88
CA ALA A 122 37.92 -1.61 11.19
C ALA A 122 36.49 -1.08 11.21
N GLN A 123 36.26 -0.09 12.07
CA GLN A 123 34.98 0.59 12.21
C GLN A 123 35.26 2.10 12.32
N ARG A 124 34.70 2.87 11.39
CA ARG A 124 34.80 4.34 11.34
C ARG A 124 33.43 4.95 11.13
N ASP A 125 33.26 6.22 11.46
CA ASP A 125 32.03 6.93 11.12
C ASP A 125 31.95 7.13 9.61
N ILE A 126 30.78 6.89 9.03
CA ILE A 126 30.51 7.08 7.61
C ILE A 126 29.35 8.04 7.39
N THR A 127 29.50 8.90 6.40
CA THR A 127 28.42 9.75 5.88
C THR A 127 28.29 9.54 4.39
N LEU A 128 27.11 9.13 3.91
CA LEU A 128 26.77 9.24 2.50
C LEU A 128 26.08 10.61 2.31
N ARG A 129 26.78 11.53 1.65
CA ARG A 129 26.23 12.84 1.32
C ARG A 129 25.66 12.81 -0.09
N ILE A 130 24.34 12.73 -0.20
CA ILE A 130 23.64 12.72 -1.49
C ILE A 130 23.27 14.16 -1.86
N VAL A 131 23.98 14.70 -2.85
CA VAL A 131 23.87 16.12 -3.25
C VAL A 131 22.87 16.35 -4.37
N GLY A 132 22.60 15.31 -5.18
CA GLY A 132 21.70 15.43 -6.31
C GLY A 132 20.92 14.16 -6.58
N GLN A 133 19.72 14.37 -7.12
CA GLN A 133 18.80 13.32 -7.50
C GLN A 133 17.97 13.76 -8.71
N SER A 134 17.79 12.85 -9.65
CA SER A 134 16.87 12.98 -10.78
C SER A 134 16.16 11.64 -10.89
N ASP A 135 14.84 11.63 -10.73
CA ASP A 135 14.05 10.39 -10.62
C ASP A 135 14.62 9.40 -9.58
N ARG A 136 14.83 8.14 -9.97
CA ARG A 136 15.41 7.07 -9.15
C ARG A 136 16.92 7.14 -9.09
N ARG A 137 17.56 7.98 -9.90
CA ARG A 137 19.02 8.14 -9.98
C ARG A 137 19.49 9.24 -9.02
N PHE A 138 20.60 9.01 -8.35
CA PHE A 138 21.18 9.96 -7.41
C PHE A 138 22.72 9.89 -7.42
N TRP A 139 23.37 10.91 -6.89
CA TRP A 139 24.83 11.00 -6.83
C TRP A 139 25.28 11.80 -5.61
N GLY A 140 26.50 11.50 -5.16
CA GLY A 140 27.00 12.01 -3.90
C GLY A 140 28.44 11.59 -3.61
N GLU A 141 28.80 11.68 -2.34
CA GLU A 141 30.10 11.29 -1.83
C GLU A 141 29.93 10.41 -0.58
N SER A 142 30.71 9.33 -0.50
CA SER A 142 30.93 8.59 0.75
C SER A 142 32.09 9.24 1.49
N ILE A 143 31.89 9.56 2.76
CA ILE A 143 32.89 10.23 3.60
C ILE A 143 33.14 9.33 4.80
N ILE A 144 34.38 8.90 5.00
CA ILE A 144 34.79 8.12 6.17
C ILE A 144 35.65 9.01 7.07
N ALA A 145 35.22 9.16 8.31
CA ALA A 145 35.95 9.94 9.30
C ALA A 145 37.27 9.26 9.68
N GLY A 146 38.31 10.06 9.92
CA GLY A 146 39.57 9.57 10.44
C GLY A 146 39.49 9.16 11.91
N ASP A 147 40.30 8.17 12.27
CA ASP A 147 40.56 7.72 13.64
C ASP A 147 42.05 7.85 13.99
N ALA A 148 42.45 7.44 15.20
CA ALA A 148 43.84 7.44 15.62
C ALA A 148 44.75 6.56 14.73
N ALA A 149 44.21 5.47 14.15
CA ALA A 149 44.97 4.57 13.29
C ALA A 149 45.31 5.22 11.93
N SER A 150 44.40 6.03 11.39
CA SER A 150 44.61 6.85 10.18
C SER A 150 45.33 8.18 10.43
N GLY A 151 45.71 8.49 11.67
CA GLY A 151 46.24 9.81 12.02
C GLY A 151 45.22 10.96 11.87
N GLY A 152 43.93 10.65 11.96
CA GLY A 152 42.83 11.61 11.82
C GLY A 152 42.49 11.99 10.38
N ALA A 153 43.04 11.30 9.39
CA ALA A 153 42.77 11.58 7.98
C ALA A 153 41.32 11.21 7.61
N VAL A 154 40.58 12.17 7.07
CA VAL A 154 39.24 11.96 6.49
C VAL A 154 39.39 11.59 5.02
N THR A 155 38.66 10.57 4.58
CA THR A 155 38.64 10.13 3.17
C THR A 155 37.26 10.36 2.57
N SER A 156 37.22 10.65 1.27
CA SER A 156 35.99 10.91 0.53
C SER A 156 36.08 10.34 -0.87
N GLU A 157 35.01 9.71 -1.35
CA GLU A 157 34.91 9.18 -2.70
C GLU A 157 33.57 9.47 -3.35
N PRO A 158 33.54 9.81 -4.65
CA PRO A 158 32.29 10.04 -5.36
C PRO A 158 31.58 8.71 -5.66
N PHE A 159 30.25 8.71 -5.58
CA PHE A 159 29.44 7.59 -6.05
C PHE A 159 28.24 8.06 -6.89
N ILE A 160 27.74 7.13 -7.70
CA ILE A 160 26.44 7.22 -8.37
C ILE A 160 25.56 6.07 -7.91
N GLY A 161 24.24 6.28 -7.91
CA GLY A 161 23.30 5.26 -7.46
C GLY A 161 21.93 5.32 -8.12
N THR A 162 21.17 4.24 -7.91
CA THR A 162 19.77 4.14 -8.29
C THR A 162 18.96 3.42 -7.23
N VAL A 163 17.69 3.79 -7.12
CA VAL A 163 16.67 3.05 -6.37
C VAL A 163 15.91 2.12 -7.34
N SER A 164 15.47 0.97 -6.85
CA SER A 164 14.63 0.01 -7.57
C SER A 164 13.29 0.64 -7.99
N LYS A 165 12.52 -0.08 -8.80
CA LYS A 165 11.16 0.34 -9.16
C LYS A 165 10.25 0.44 -7.94
N ASP A 166 10.42 -0.47 -6.99
CA ASP A 166 9.55 -0.60 -5.83
C ASP A 166 9.98 0.32 -4.67
N GLY A 167 11.12 1.00 -4.81
CA GLY A 167 11.57 2.03 -3.87
C GLY A 167 12.36 1.47 -2.68
N ASP A 168 12.64 0.17 -2.66
CA ASP A 168 13.15 -0.58 -1.52
C ASP A 168 14.60 -1.05 -1.69
N THR A 169 15.09 -1.27 -2.91
CA THR A 169 16.48 -1.67 -3.13
C THR A 169 17.29 -0.50 -3.67
N VAL A 170 18.50 -0.32 -3.15
CA VAL A 170 19.46 0.70 -3.56
C VAL A 170 20.69 0.01 -4.13
N MET A 171 21.13 0.47 -5.30
CA MET A 171 22.39 0.05 -5.92
C MET A 171 23.24 1.28 -6.15
N MET A 172 24.51 1.24 -5.74
CA MET A 172 25.46 2.33 -5.95
C MET A 172 26.78 1.77 -6.50
N ALA A 173 27.58 2.62 -7.12
CA ALA A 173 28.93 2.32 -7.53
C ALA A 173 29.82 3.55 -7.31
N ASP A 174 31.04 3.31 -6.84
CA ASP A 174 32.10 4.31 -6.72
C ASP A 174 33.25 3.96 -7.68
N THR A 175 34.46 4.40 -7.35
CA THR A 175 35.62 4.30 -8.25
C THR A 175 36.25 2.91 -8.28
N ASP A 176 35.99 2.06 -7.28
CA ASP A 176 36.67 0.78 -7.10
C ASP A 176 35.77 -0.36 -6.63
N GLY A 177 34.51 -0.09 -6.30
CA GLY A 177 33.55 -1.09 -5.88
C GLY A 177 32.10 -0.72 -6.16
N TYR A 178 31.21 -1.47 -5.53
CA TYR A 178 29.77 -1.28 -5.65
C TYR A 178 29.06 -1.60 -4.34
N PHE A 179 27.88 -1.01 -4.19
CA PHE A 179 27.02 -1.10 -3.04
C PHE A 179 25.70 -1.73 -3.44
N VAL A 180 25.16 -2.60 -2.60
CA VAL A 180 23.81 -3.13 -2.72
C VAL A 180 23.16 -3.08 -1.35
N GLY A 181 21.96 -2.54 -1.26
CA GLY A 181 21.27 -2.38 0.01
C GLY A 181 19.77 -2.25 -0.11
N ASP A 182 19.13 -2.21 1.04
CA ASP A 182 17.69 -2.06 1.23
C ASP A 182 17.37 -0.78 1.98
N LEU A 183 16.31 -0.10 1.56
CA LEU A 183 15.78 1.13 2.11
C LEU A 183 14.50 0.84 2.90
N SER A 184 14.49 1.23 4.17
CA SER A 184 13.34 1.14 5.05
C SER A 184 13.16 2.45 5.80
N GLY A 185 12.19 3.27 5.32
CA GLY A 185 11.95 4.60 5.86
C GLY A 185 13.17 5.51 5.72
N THR A 186 13.75 5.92 6.85
CA THR A 186 14.97 6.75 6.90
C THR A 186 16.24 5.94 7.10
N THR A 187 16.19 4.62 7.01
CA THR A 187 17.35 3.72 7.18
C THR A 187 17.69 3.07 5.85
N LEU A 188 18.95 3.18 5.45
CA LEU A 188 19.54 2.44 4.35
C LEU A 188 20.51 1.42 4.94
N SER A 189 20.20 0.14 4.80
CA SER A 189 21.09 -0.97 5.14
C SER A 189 21.77 -1.43 3.87
N TYR A 190 23.10 -1.39 3.77
CA TYR A 190 23.80 -1.75 2.54
C TYR A 190 25.10 -2.48 2.80
N CYS A 191 25.51 -3.29 1.83
CA CYS A 191 26.84 -3.85 1.76
C CYS A 191 27.63 -3.22 0.61
N TYR A 192 28.90 -2.93 0.86
CA TYR A 192 29.87 -2.52 -0.16
C TYR A 192 30.84 -3.66 -0.44
N ILE A 193 31.18 -3.82 -1.72
CA ILE A 193 32.08 -4.86 -2.21
C ILE A 193 33.08 -4.21 -3.17
N GLN A 194 34.35 -4.30 -2.78
CA GLN A 194 35.51 -4.04 -3.62
C GLN A 194 36.24 -5.35 -3.84
N ALA A 195 36.38 -5.77 -5.09
CA ALA A 195 37.13 -6.96 -5.45
C ALA A 195 38.18 -6.63 -6.49
N GLY A 196 39.45 -6.75 -6.11
CA GLY A 196 40.56 -6.72 -7.05
C GLY A 196 40.72 -5.36 -7.73
N ALA A 197 41.04 -4.32 -6.94
CA ALA A 197 41.41 -3.02 -7.49
C ALA A 197 42.42 -3.21 -8.63
N ARG A 198 42.11 -2.65 -9.81
CA ARG A 198 42.64 -3.03 -11.13
C ARG A 198 44.17 -2.99 -11.32
N GLN A 199 44.96 -2.62 -10.31
CA GLN A 199 46.37 -2.25 -10.48
C GLN A 199 47.30 -2.66 -9.32
N ALA A 200 46.81 -3.32 -8.27
CA ALA A 200 47.64 -3.60 -7.10
C ALA A 200 48.08 -5.08 -7.05
N SER A 201 49.38 -5.31 -6.83
CA SER A 201 49.99 -6.65 -6.83
C SER A 201 49.46 -7.56 -5.72
N ASP A 202 48.90 -6.97 -4.65
CA ASP A 202 48.32 -7.64 -3.49
C ASP A 202 46.82 -7.98 -3.67
N LYS A 203 46.20 -7.54 -4.78
CA LYS A 203 44.77 -7.78 -5.11
C LYS A 203 43.86 -7.42 -3.93
N PRO A 204 43.72 -6.13 -3.58
CA PRO A 204 43.02 -5.75 -2.38
C PRO A 204 41.52 -6.06 -2.50
N ALA A 205 40.92 -6.28 -1.34
CA ALA A 205 39.50 -6.50 -1.19
C ALA A 205 38.99 -5.78 0.06
N VAL A 206 37.82 -5.16 -0.07
CA VAL A 206 37.12 -4.48 1.00
C VAL A 206 35.68 -4.95 0.98
N VAL A 207 35.17 -5.38 2.13
CA VAL A 207 33.75 -5.70 2.31
C VAL A 207 33.27 -5.05 3.59
N THR A 208 32.06 -4.48 3.55
CA THR A 208 31.42 -3.91 4.74
C THR A 208 29.92 -3.99 4.58
N CYS A 209 29.17 -4.22 5.67
CA CYS A 209 27.72 -4.08 5.69
C CYS A 209 27.33 -3.15 6.84
N ASN A 210 26.57 -2.10 6.52
CA ASN A 210 26.35 -0.95 7.39
C ASN A 210 24.90 -0.50 7.33
N ASP A 211 24.41 0.02 8.45
CA ASP A 211 23.18 0.79 8.49
C ASP A 211 23.53 2.27 8.57
N VAL A 212 22.89 3.08 7.72
CA VAL A 212 22.96 4.55 7.77
C VAL A 212 21.57 5.14 7.88
N THR A 213 21.42 6.18 8.69
CA THR A 213 20.15 6.87 8.90
C THR A 213 20.21 8.28 8.33
N LYS A 214 19.18 8.67 7.59
CA LYS A 214 19.00 10.03 7.07
C LYS A 214 18.84 11.04 8.23
N ARG A 215 19.59 12.14 8.18
CA ARG A 215 19.47 13.28 9.11
C ARG A 215 18.55 14.39 8.59
#